data_AF-A0AAN8J314-F1
#
_entry.id   AF-A0AAN8J314-F1
#
_cell.length_a   1.000
_cell.length_b   1.000
_cell.length_c   1.000
_cell.angle_alpha   90.00
_cell.angle_beta   90.00
_cell.angle_gamma   90.00
#
_symmetry.space_group_name_H-M   'P 1'
#
loop_
_entity.id
_entity.type
_entity.pdbx_description
1 polymer ?
#
loop_
_entity_poly.entity_id
_entity_poly.type
_entity_poly.pdbx_seq_one_letter_code
_entity_poly.pdbx_strand_id
1 'polypeptide(L)'
;GFCNYDGTHRHVLAHKIGHDLYGLDVFADFLYFSDYSKGTIERVHKFTGGNRSTVIAGLSHPKGIQIVHPEKWPKKGSGNPCESNSTCAHLCVPSNTRQGYQCLCRDGMRYDDGECVFLSRPSTGSHDIVSVDGGIENPVFEPCEDTPMEPEMEDELAG
;
A
#
# COMPACT_ATOMS: atom_id res chain seq x y z
N GLY A 1 10.41 3.44 8.49
CA GLY A 1 10.70 4.77 7.95
C GLY A 1 9.43 5.37 7.38
N PHE A 2 9.53 6.51 6.72
CA PHE A 2 8.46 7.07 5.88
C PHE A 2 9.05 7.59 4.57
N CYS A 3 8.23 7.70 3.53
CA CYS A 3 8.59 8.24 2.23
C CYS A 3 7.33 8.82 1.57
N ASN A 4 7.53 9.60 0.52
CA ASN A 4 6.42 10.07 -0.32
C ASN A 4 5.77 8.91 -1.08
N TYR A 5 4.55 9.12 -1.58
CA TYR A 5 3.84 8.11 -2.37
C TYR A 5 4.55 7.74 -3.69
N ASP A 6 5.42 8.60 -4.20
CA ASP A 6 6.29 8.36 -5.36
C ASP A 6 7.60 7.64 -5.00
N GLY A 7 7.80 7.29 -3.73
CA GLY A 7 9.00 6.63 -3.22
C GLY A 7 10.15 7.58 -2.88
N THR A 8 10.05 8.88 -3.19
CA THR A 8 11.09 9.87 -2.88
C THR A 8 11.12 10.23 -1.39
N HIS A 9 12.19 10.92 -0.96
CA HIS A 9 12.34 11.42 0.41
C HIS A 9 12.17 10.31 1.46
N ARG A 10 12.88 9.20 1.26
CA ARG A 10 12.88 8.09 2.20
C ARG A 10 13.66 8.48 3.47
N HIS A 11 12.97 8.47 4.59
CA HIS A 11 13.56 8.68 5.92
C HIS A 11 13.51 7.40 6.74
N VAL A 12 14.66 7.02 7.32
CA VAL A 12 14.77 5.86 8.21
C VAL A 12 14.50 6.32 9.65
N LEU A 13 13.51 5.68 10.30
CA LEU A 13 13.12 6.03 11.67
C LEU A 13 13.92 5.29 12.73
N ALA A 14 14.30 4.04 12.46
CA ALA A 14 15.11 3.23 13.36
C ALA A 14 15.66 2.02 12.60
N HIS A 15 16.81 1.53 13.05
CA HIS A 15 17.41 0.29 12.59
C HIS A 15 17.22 -0.80 13.65
N LYS A 16 17.07 -2.06 13.21
CA LYS A 16 17.07 -3.25 14.08
C LYS A 16 16.05 -3.19 15.25
N ILE A 17 14.82 -2.76 14.95
CA ILE A 17 13.78 -2.49 15.96
C ILE A 17 13.18 -3.78 16.56
N GLY A 18 13.27 -4.89 15.82
CA GLY A 18 12.81 -6.23 16.20
C GLY A 18 13.17 -7.24 15.11
N HIS A 19 13.15 -8.52 15.43
CA HIS A 19 13.46 -9.59 14.48
C HIS A 19 12.21 -10.04 13.71
N ASP A 20 11.07 -10.14 14.40
CA ASP A 20 9.84 -10.70 13.83
C ASP A 20 8.69 -9.68 13.85
N LEU A 21 8.90 -8.55 13.16
CA LEU A 21 7.84 -7.56 12.96
C LEU A 21 6.90 -8.01 11.83
N TYR A 22 5.60 -8.05 12.07
CA TYR A 22 4.63 -8.56 11.08
C TYR A 22 3.67 -7.50 10.56
N GLY A 23 2.93 -6.85 11.45
CA GLY A 23 1.90 -5.89 11.12
C GLY A 23 2.31 -4.50 11.54
N LEU A 24 1.91 -3.50 10.76
CA LEU A 24 2.12 -2.09 11.02
C LEU A 24 0.80 -1.35 10.84
N ASP A 25 0.56 -0.35 11.68
CA ASP A 25 -0.46 0.65 11.40
C ASP A 25 -0.06 2.03 11.93
N VAL A 26 -0.61 3.10 11.36
CA VAL A 26 -0.29 4.49 11.70
C VAL A 26 -1.56 5.22 12.10
N PHE A 27 -1.50 5.92 13.23
CA PHE A 27 -2.58 6.78 13.69
C PHE A 27 -2.05 7.92 14.56
N ALA A 28 -2.60 9.12 14.39
CA ALA A 28 -2.13 10.34 15.03
C ALA A 28 -0.60 10.48 14.87
N ASP A 29 0.14 10.68 15.96
CA ASP A 29 1.59 10.88 15.96
C ASP A 29 2.40 9.58 16.09
N PHE A 30 1.74 8.42 16.11
CA PHE A 30 2.37 7.15 16.42
C PHE A 30 2.27 6.14 15.28
N LEU A 31 3.32 5.36 15.15
CA LEU A 31 3.41 4.15 14.36
C LEU A 31 3.34 2.98 15.33
N TYR A 32 2.43 2.06 15.07
CA TYR A 32 2.14 0.88 15.88
C TYR A 32 2.59 -0.35 15.11
N PHE A 33 3.19 -1.32 15.80
CA PHE A 33 3.67 -2.53 15.17
C PHE A 33 3.53 -3.75 16.07
N SER A 34 3.24 -4.89 15.47
CA SER A 34 3.25 -6.18 16.15
C SER A 34 4.64 -6.81 16.09
N ASP A 35 5.12 -7.25 17.25
CA ASP A 35 6.36 -8.02 17.40
C ASP A 35 5.96 -9.46 17.80
N TYR A 36 6.07 -10.37 16.83
CA TYR A 36 5.68 -11.77 16.98
C TYR A 36 6.56 -12.49 17.99
N SER A 37 7.86 -12.20 17.99
CA SER A 37 8.85 -12.82 18.88
C SER A 37 8.56 -12.51 20.36
N LYS A 38 8.07 -11.30 20.64
CA LYS A 38 7.73 -10.84 21.98
C LYS A 38 6.28 -11.07 22.37
N GLY A 39 5.40 -11.33 21.41
CA GLY A 39 3.97 -11.38 21.68
C GLY A 39 3.41 -10.02 22.10
N THR A 40 3.88 -8.93 21.49
CA THR A 40 3.51 -7.55 21.87
C THR A 40 3.04 -6.73 20.70
N ILE A 41 2.20 -5.72 20.99
CA ILE A 41 1.99 -4.56 20.12
C ILE A 41 2.70 -3.39 20.78
N GLU A 42 3.61 -2.77 20.06
CA GLU A 42 4.37 -1.62 20.51
C GLU A 42 4.02 -0.39 19.65
N ARG A 43 4.34 0.80 20.15
CA ARG A 43 4.23 2.05 19.40
C ARG A 43 5.49 2.88 19.50
N VAL A 44 5.69 3.78 18.55
CA VAL A 44 6.79 4.75 18.50
C VAL A 44 6.32 6.03 17.80
N HIS A 45 6.93 7.17 18.11
CA HIS A 45 6.62 8.44 17.44
C HIS A 45 7.03 8.40 15.95
N LYS A 46 6.09 8.71 15.06
CA LYS A 46 6.20 8.44 13.61
C LYS A 46 7.26 9.27 12.87
N PHE A 47 7.71 10.39 13.44
CA PHE A 47 8.72 11.26 12.82
C PHE A 47 10.10 11.17 13.47
N THR A 48 10.17 10.83 14.75
CA THR A 48 11.43 10.88 15.51
C THR A 48 11.96 9.48 15.87
N GLY A 49 11.13 8.44 15.77
CA GLY A 49 11.49 7.10 16.25
C GLY A 49 11.61 7.02 17.79
N GLY A 50 11.28 8.10 18.51
CA GLY A 50 11.34 8.16 19.97
C GLY A 50 10.04 7.71 20.65
N ASN A 51 10.03 7.79 21.99
CA ASN A 51 8.87 7.46 22.82
C ASN A 51 8.28 6.06 22.54
N ARG A 52 9.17 5.06 22.43
CA ARG A 52 8.79 3.67 22.22
C ARG A 52 8.14 3.12 23.49
N SER A 53 6.99 2.49 23.35
CA SER A 53 6.28 1.87 24.48
C SER A 53 5.47 0.65 24.04
N THR A 54 5.38 -0.36 24.89
CA THR A 54 4.46 -1.49 24.70
C THR A 54 3.03 -1.04 25.01
N VAL A 55 2.12 -1.29 24.06
CA VAL A 55 0.68 -0.99 24.19
C VAL A 55 -0.09 -2.22 24.68
N ILE A 56 0.25 -3.39 24.13
CA ILE A 56 -0.35 -4.69 24.51
C ILE A 56 0.77 -5.71 24.62
N ALA A 57 0.68 -6.61 25.60
CA ALA A 57 1.61 -7.72 25.80
C ALA A 57 0.86 -9.03 26.06
N GLY A 58 1.56 -10.16 25.93
CA GLY A 58 1.00 -11.49 26.20
C GLY A 58 0.15 -12.05 25.06
N LEU A 59 0.34 -11.54 23.84
CA LEU A 59 -0.33 -12.07 22.66
C LEU A 59 0.41 -13.31 22.16
N SER A 60 -0.34 -14.36 21.83
CA SER A 60 0.21 -15.50 21.11
C SER A 60 0.36 -15.14 19.63
N HIS A 61 1.60 -14.96 19.17
CA HIS A 61 1.93 -14.85 17.74
C HIS A 61 1.17 -13.73 16.99
N PRO A 62 1.23 -12.46 17.44
CA PRO A 62 0.51 -11.37 16.81
C PRO A 62 1.02 -11.12 15.38
N LYS A 63 0.09 -11.07 14.42
CA LYS A 63 0.36 -10.81 12.99
C LYS A 63 -0.20 -9.45 12.57
N GLY A 64 -1.31 -9.42 11.84
CA GLY A 64 -1.93 -8.18 11.38
C GLY A 64 -2.48 -7.34 12.53
N ILE A 65 -2.32 -6.03 12.42
CA ILE A 65 -2.91 -5.05 13.33
C ILE A 65 -3.65 -3.99 12.51
N GLN A 66 -4.74 -3.47 13.06
CA GLN A 66 -5.49 -2.37 12.47
C GLN A 66 -6.08 -1.49 13.58
N ILE A 67 -5.79 -0.21 13.51
CA ILE A 67 -6.33 0.85 14.34
C ILE A 67 -7.66 1.26 13.74
N VAL A 68 -8.70 1.18 14.55
CA VAL A 68 -10.06 1.56 14.17
C VAL A 68 -10.44 2.86 14.84
N HIS A 69 -10.39 3.96 14.08
CA HIS A 69 -10.79 5.28 14.53
C HIS A 69 -11.53 6.05 13.42
N PRO A 70 -12.68 6.72 13.68
CA PRO A 70 -13.46 7.42 12.66
C PRO A 70 -12.65 8.45 11.84
N GLU A 71 -11.68 9.11 12.45
CA GLU A 71 -10.83 10.10 11.78
C GLU A 71 -9.77 9.50 10.85
N LYS A 72 -9.53 8.18 10.94
CA LYS A 72 -8.59 7.47 10.07
C LYS A 72 -9.19 7.24 8.68
N TRP A 73 -10.51 7.26 8.57
CA TRP A 73 -11.21 7.05 7.30
C TRP A 73 -11.76 8.35 6.74
N PRO A 74 -11.74 8.52 5.41
CA PRO A 74 -12.46 9.60 4.76
C PRO A 74 -13.93 9.57 5.19
N LYS A 75 -14.51 10.75 5.42
CA LYS A 75 -15.96 10.85 5.67
C LYS A 75 -16.70 10.28 4.46
N LYS A 76 -17.83 9.61 4.72
CA LYS A 76 -18.73 9.15 3.65
C LYS A 76 -19.13 10.34 2.76
N GLY A 77 -19.19 10.14 1.45
CA GLY A 77 -19.48 11.22 0.50
C GLY A 77 -18.31 12.16 0.22
N SER A 78 -17.07 11.78 0.55
CA SER A 78 -15.85 12.56 0.27
C SER A 78 -15.46 12.59 -1.22
N GLY A 79 -16.41 12.35 -2.13
CA GLY A 79 -16.18 12.38 -3.56
C GLY A 79 -15.65 11.06 -4.13
N ASN A 80 -16.11 9.91 -3.61
CA ASN A 80 -15.83 8.63 -4.27
C ASN A 80 -16.54 8.62 -5.64
N PRO A 81 -15.81 8.60 -6.77
CA PRO A 81 -16.42 8.64 -8.10
C PRO A 81 -17.29 7.39 -8.39
N CYS A 82 -17.07 6.30 -7.65
CA CYS A 82 -17.84 5.07 -7.73
C CYS A 82 -19.10 5.05 -6.84
N GLU A 83 -19.36 6.10 -6.05
CA GLU A 83 -20.55 6.17 -5.19
C GLU A 83 -21.84 6.47 -5.99
N SER A 84 -21.69 6.97 -7.21
CA SER A 84 -22.79 7.19 -8.16
C SER A 84 -23.28 5.86 -8.71
N ASN A 85 -24.54 5.52 -8.44
CA ASN A 85 -25.12 4.18 -8.51
C ASN A 85 -25.39 3.63 -9.93
N SER A 86 -24.56 3.90 -10.95
CA SER A 86 -24.75 3.34 -12.31
C SER A 86 -23.54 3.39 -13.26
N THR A 87 -22.30 3.37 -12.77
CA THR A 87 -21.13 3.61 -13.65
C THR A 87 -20.53 2.35 -14.29
N CYS A 88 -20.52 1.19 -13.61
CA CYS A 88 -19.84 -0.02 -14.07
C CYS A 88 -20.66 -1.30 -13.84
N ALA A 89 -20.60 -2.25 -14.79
CA ALA A 89 -21.32 -3.52 -14.72
C ALA A 89 -20.77 -4.50 -13.65
N HIS A 90 -19.44 -4.52 -13.44
CA HIS A 90 -18.79 -5.42 -12.48
C HIS A 90 -18.03 -4.66 -11.39
N LEU A 91 -16.93 -3.98 -11.74
CA LEU A 91 -16.07 -3.32 -10.78
C LEU A 91 -15.78 -1.88 -11.21
N CYS A 92 -15.98 -0.93 -10.29
CA CYS A 92 -15.57 0.46 -10.45
C CYS A 92 -14.31 0.71 -9.61
N VAL A 93 -13.24 1.21 -10.25
CA VAL A 93 -11.97 1.51 -9.59
C VAL A 93 -11.63 2.98 -9.80
N PRO A 94 -11.31 3.75 -8.74
CA PRO A 94 -10.81 5.11 -8.89
C PRO A 94 -9.58 5.15 -9.81
N SER A 95 -9.54 6.10 -10.74
CA SER A 95 -8.47 6.21 -11.73
C SER A 95 -8.23 7.66 -12.11
N ASN A 96 -7.04 7.97 -12.61
CA ASN A 96 -6.63 9.32 -13.03
C ASN A 96 -7.23 9.72 -14.40
N THR A 97 -8.31 9.06 -14.84
CA THR A 97 -9.04 9.42 -16.07
C THR A 97 -9.84 10.72 -15.86
N ARG A 98 -10.30 11.34 -16.95
CA ARG A 98 -11.17 12.53 -16.87
C ARG A 98 -12.47 12.29 -16.08
N GLN A 99 -12.94 11.05 -16.01
CA GLN A 99 -14.15 10.67 -15.27
C GLN A 99 -13.86 10.37 -13.78
N GLY A 100 -12.58 10.22 -13.40
CA GLY A 100 -12.15 9.87 -12.04
C GLY A 100 -12.24 8.38 -11.70
N TYR A 101 -12.73 7.54 -12.62
CA TYR A 101 -12.84 6.10 -12.43
C TYR A 101 -12.65 5.32 -13.74
N GLN A 102 -12.46 4.01 -13.61
CA GLN A 102 -12.46 3.04 -14.70
C GLN A 102 -13.33 1.83 -14.34
N CYS A 103 -14.02 1.28 -15.34
CA CYS A 103 -14.76 0.03 -15.20
C CYS A 103 -13.88 -1.16 -15.56
N LEU A 104 -13.81 -2.13 -14.66
CA LEU A 104 -13.13 -3.39 -14.88
C LEU A 104 -14.16 -4.52 -14.89
N CYS A 105 -13.90 -5.52 -15.73
CA CYS A 105 -14.67 -6.75 -15.77
C CYS A 105 -14.00 -7.81 -14.91
N ARG A 106 -14.79 -8.74 -14.39
CA ARG A 106 -14.26 -9.95 -13.76
C ARG A 106 -13.37 -10.73 -14.74
N ASP A 107 -12.48 -11.55 -14.19
CA ASP A 107 -11.58 -12.38 -14.97
C ASP A 107 -12.32 -13.21 -16.05
N GLY A 108 -11.69 -13.34 -17.22
CA GLY A 108 -12.26 -14.01 -18.38
C GLY A 108 -13.22 -13.16 -19.23
N MET A 109 -13.33 -11.86 -18.93
CA MET A 109 -14.16 -10.92 -19.67
C MET A 109 -13.38 -9.64 -20.01
N ARG A 110 -13.80 -8.95 -21.06
CA ARG A 110 -13.30 -7.61 -21.40
C ARG A 110 -14.45 -6.61 -21.41
N TYR A 111 -14.11 -5.35 -21.15
CA TYR A 111 -15.05 -4.24 -21.33
C TYR A 111 -15.17 -3.93 -22.83
N ASP A 112 -16.40 -3.90 -23.34
CA ASP A 112 -16.74 -3.61 -24.73
C ASP A 112 -17.99 -2.73 -24.75
N ASP A 113 -17.82 -1.47 -25.18
CA ASP A 113 -18.89 -0.47 -25.35
C ASP A 113 -19.96 -0.41 -24.23
N GLY A 114 -19.53 -0.32 -22.97
CA GLY A 114 -20.46 -0.23 -21.84
C GLY A 114 -20.78 -1.55 -21.15
N GLU A 115 -20.45 -2.68 -21.78
CA GLU A 115 -20.78 -4.02 -21.30
C GLU A 115 -19.54 -4.87 -21.06
N CYS A 116 -19.63 -5.82 -20.13
CA CYS A 116 -18.61 -6.84 -19.96
C CYS A 116 -18.96 -8.05 -20.82
N VAL A 117 -18.15 -8.31 -21.85
CA VAL A 117 -18.31 -9.47 -22.74
C VAL A 117 -17.28 -10.54 -22.40
N PHE A 118 -17.67 -11.81 -22.47
CA PHE A 118 -16.71 -12.90 -22.33
C PHE A 118 -15.64 -12.78 -23.40
N LEU A 119 -14.39 -13.04 -23.03
CA LEU A 119 -13.35 -13.31 -24.01
C LEU A 119 -13.83 -14.54 -24.79
N SER A 120 -14.18 -14.36 -26.07
CA SER A 120 -14.70 -15.45 -26.90
C SER A 120 -13.68 -16.58 -26.91
N ARG A 121 -13.98 -17.69 -26.23
CA ARG A 121 -13.28 -18.96 -26.49
C ARG A 121 -13.54 -19.31 -27.96
N PRO A 122 -12.53 -19.60 -28.78
CA PRO A 122 -12.77 -20.22 -30.07
C PRO A 122 -13.56 -21.51 -29.82
N SER A 123 -14.71 -21.63 -30.47
CA SER A 123 -15.52 -22.85 -30.43
C SER A 123 -14.84 -23.94 -31.24
N THR A 124 -13.87 -24.64 -30.66
CA THR A 124 -13.51 -26.03 -31.00
C THR A 124 -12.40 -26.52 -30.07
N GLY A 125 -12.76 -27.39 -29.13
CA GLY A 125 -11.92 -28.49 -28.66
C GLY A 125 -10.47 -28.20 -28.24
N SER A 126 -10.24 -27.40 -27.21
CA SER A 126 -9.12 -27.58 -26.28
C SER A 126 -9.39 -26.79 -25.00
N HIS A 127 -9.06 -27.37 -23.85
CA HIS A 127 -8.94 -26.63 -22.60
C HIS A 127 -7.59 -25.91 -22.60
N ASP A 128 -7.43 -24.91 -23.46
CA ASP A 128 -6.29 -24.01 -23.36
C ASP A 128 -6.70 -22.86 -22.44
N ILE A 129 -6.11 -22.84 -21.24
CA ILE A 129 -6.08 -21.66 -20.39
C ILE A 129 -5.32 -20.62 -21.21
N VAL A 130 -6.02 -19.66 -21.82
CA VAL A 130 -5.36 -18.46 -22.33
C VAL A 130 -4.88 -17.72 -21.11
N SER A 131 -3.57 -17.84 -20.80
CA SER A 131 -2.88 -16.88 -19.96
C SER A 131 -3.20 -15.51 -20.52
N VAL A 132 -3.94 -14.72 -19.76
CA VAL A 132 -4.09 -13.31 -20.08
C VAL A 132 -2.71 -12.74 -19.81
N ASP A 133 -1.86 -12.65 -20.84
CA ASP A 133 -0.66 -11.81 -20.81
C ASP A 133 -1.06 -10.32 -20.86
N GLY A 134 -2.20 -9.97 -20.24
CA GLY A 134 -2.39 -8.68 -19.63
C GLY A 134 -1.51 -8.65 -18.40
N GLY A 135 -0.20 -8.53 -18.64
CA GLY A 135 0.74 -8.14 -17.61
C GLY A 135 0.19 -6.87 -16.97
N ILE A 136 -0.37 -7.01 -15.77
CA ILE A 136 0.06 -6.11 -14.72
C ILE A 136 1.54 -6.47 -14.63
N GLU A 137 2.39 -5.74 -15.35
CA GLU A 137 3.77 -5.66 -14.90
C GLU A 137 3.62 -5.23 -13.45
N ASN A 138 3.80 -6.18 -12.52
CA ASN A 138 4.11 -5.81 -11.16
C ASN A 138 5.26 -4.84 -11.35
N PRO A 139 5.12 -3.54 -11.00
CA PRO A 139 6.26 -2.66 -11.06
C PRO A 139 7.34 -3.39 -10.30
N VAL A 140 8.40 -3.78 -11.01
CA VAL A 140 9.56 -4.38 -10.38
C VAL A 140 9.96 -3.33 -9.39
N PHE A 141 9.70 -3.59 -8.11
CA PHE A 141 10.11 -2.70 -7.04
C PHE A 141 11.62 -2.89 -7.02
N GLU A 142 12.31 -2.10 -7.82
CA GLU A 142 13.77 -2.01 -7.77
C GLU A 142 14.08 -1.74 -6.29
N PRO A 143 14.83 -2.64 -5.62
CA PRO A 143 15.30 -2.34 -4.29
C PRO A 143 16.04 -1.01 -4.39
N CYS A 144 15.62 -0.02 -3.60
CA CYS A 144 16.25 1.29 -3.57
C CYS A 144 17.76 1.07 -3.44
N GLU A 145 18.51 1.29 -4.53
CA GLU A 145 19.95 1.22 -4.47
C GLU A 145 20.38 2.33 -3.50
N ASP A 146 21.04 1.93 -2.42
CA ASP A 146 21.63 2.83 -1.44
C ASP A 146 22.73 3.61 -2.16
N THR A 147 22.38 4.76 -2.76
CA THR A 147 23.36 5.73 -3.23
C THR A 147 24.09 6.27 -2.00
N PRO A 148 25.42 6.06 -1.88
CA PRO A 148 26.17 6.64 -0.79
C PRO A 148 26.12 8.16 -0.94
N MET A 149 25.75 8.87 0.12
CA MET A 149 25.97 10.31 0.20
C MET A 149 27.48 10.57 0.05
N GLU A 150 27.88 11.31 -0.99
CA GLU A 150 29.19 11.94 -1.02
C GLU A 150 29.31 12.88 0.20
N PRO A 151 30.47 12.94 0.87
CA PRO A 151 30.65 13.84 1.99
C PRO A 151 30.67 15.28 1.49
N GLU A 152 29.76 16.11 2.01
CA GLU A 152 29.81 17.55 1.80
C GLU A 152 31.12 18.11 2.35
N MET A 153 31.75 18.92 1.51
CA MET A 153 33.00 19.64 1.70
C MET A 153 32.91 20.57 2.92
N GLU A 154 33.81 20.38 3.89
CA GLU A 154 34.06 21.36 4.95
C GLU A 154 34.68 22.62 4.34
N ASP A 155 33.92 23.70 4.23
CA ASP A 155 34.50 25.04 4.04
C ASP A 155 35.01 25.54 5.40
N GLU A 156 36.30 25.33 5.63
CA GLU A 156 37.12 26.23 6.44
C GLU A 156 37.09 27.62 5.80
N LEU A 157 36.55 28.61 6.51
CA LEU A 157 37.13 29.95 6.39
C LEU A 157 37.05 30.69 7.73
N ALA A 158 38.21 30.68 8.39
CA ALA A 158 38.60 31.69 9.36
C ALA A 158 38.67 33.06 8.68
N GLY A 159 38.10 34.07 9.36
CA GLY A 159 38.13 35.49 8.99
C GLY A 159 37.33 36.29 10.01
#